data_AF-A0A9E4B898-F1
#
_entry.id   AF-A0A9E4B898-F1
#
_cell.length_a   1.000
_cell.length_b   1.000
_cell.length_c   1.000
_cell.angle_alpha   90.00
_cell.angle_beta   90.00
_cell.angle_gamma   90.00
#
_symmetry.space_group_name_H-M   'P 1'
#
loop_
_entity.id
_entity.type
_entity.pdbx_description
1 polymer ?
#
loop_
_entity_poly.entity_id
_entity_poly.type
_entity_poly.pdbx_seq_one_letter_code
_entity_poly.pdbx_strand_id
1 'polypeptide(L)'
;KADHWGHVSSTDLFHWVHHPTGLLDGMYSGNCFLNSDGVPTICYHQKGVGNAMAVALDDDLNEWHKLESNPITPKTEEGDEHHGRYKSWDPFGWLEGDTYYAIFGGGHPGIAKSPTLDGEWRYVGDLFAHGVEGVSLDEDVSCADLFKLGDKDVLL
;
A
#
# COMPACT_ATOMS: atom_id res chain seq x y z
N LYS A 1 -4.11 -13.81 -18.60
CA LYS A 1 -4.96 -13.78 -17.39
C LYS A 1 -4.45 -12.62 -16.56
N ALA A 2 -5.32 -11.66 -16.25
CA ALA A 2 -5.00 -10.52 -15.40
C ALA A 2 -5.72 -10.72 -14.07
N ASP A 3 -5.08 -10.27 -12.98
CA ASP A 3 -5.66 -10.26 -11.65
C ASP A 3 -6.42 -8.94 -11.46
N HIS A 4 -7.57 -9.01 -10.79
CA HIS A 4 -8.53 -7.91 -10.58
C HIS A 4 -8.99 -7.93 -9.12
N TRP A 5 -9.43 -6.79 -8.60
CA TRP A 5 -10.03 -6.74 -7.26
C TRP A 5 -11.54 -6.88 -7.35
N GLY A 6 -12.08 -7.90 -6.69
CA GLY A 6 -13.52 -8.02 -6.45
C GLY A 6 -13.96 -7.06 -5.35
N HIS A 7 -15.24 -6.67 -5.39
CA HIS A 7 -15.82 -5.77 -4.41
C HIS A 7 -17.11 -6.38 -3.82
N VAL A 8 -17.14 -6.50 -2.50
CA VAL A 8 -18.32 -6.91 -1.72
C VAL A 8 -18.44 -6.02 -0.49
N SER A 9 -19.66 -5.75 -0.06
CA SER A 9 -19.91 -5.02 1.19
C SER A 9 -20.91 -5.75 2.08
N SER A 10 -20.86 -5.44 3.37
CA SER A 10 -21.76 -5.97 4.40
C SER A 10 -21.85 -4.98 5.56
N THR A 11 -23.03 -4.87 6.17
CA THR A 11 -23.24 -4.07 7.39
C THR A 11 -23.03 -4.88 8.67
N ASP A 12 -22.86 -6.20 8.56
CA ASP A 12 -22.72 -7.12 9.70
C ASP A 12 -21.55 -8.11 9.56
N LEU A 13 -20.76 -7.98 8.49
CA LEU A 13 -19.65 -8.87 8.13
C LEU A 13 -20.05 -10.33 7.88
N PHE A 14 -21.35 -10.59 7.62
CA PHE A 14 -21.88 -11.94 7.40
C PHE A 14 -22.74 -12.04 6.14
N HIS A 15 -23.64 -11.07 5.90
CA HIS A 15 -24.48 -11.02 4.70
C HIS A 15 -23.84 -10.07 3.68
N TRP A 16 -23.32 -10.64 2.59
CA TRP A 16 -22.52 -9.92 1.60
C TRP A 16 -23.31 -9.59 0.34
N VAL A 17 -23.14 -8.36 -0.15
CA VAL A 17 -23.65 -7.88 -1.44
C VAL A 17 -22.49 -7.72 -2.40
N HIS A 18 -22.62 -8.27 -3.61
CA HIS A 18 -21.65 -8.09 -4.68
C HIS A 18 -21.87 -6.75 -5.37
N HIS A 19 -20.76 -6.08 -5.67
CA HIS A 19 -20.72 -4.80 -6.38
C HIS A 19 -20.00 -4.95 -7.73
N PRO A 20 -20.25 -4.04 -8.69
CA PRO A 20 -19.37 -3.89 -9.85
C PRO A 20 -17.96 -3.47 -9.39
N THR A 21 -16.96 -3.71 -10.24
CA THR A 21 -15.59 -3.26 -9.98
C THR A 21 -14.96 -2.67 -11.24
N GLY A 22 -14.45 -1.45 -11.12
CA GLY A 22 -13.58 -0.81 -12.11
C GLY A 22 -12.08 -1.11 -11.91
N LEU A 23 -11.71 -1.82 -10.83
CA LEU A 23 -10.33 -2.14 -10.47
C LEU A 23 -9.82 -3.33 -11.26
N LEU A 24 -9.53 -3.05 -12.54
CA LEU A 24 -9.10 -4.04 -13.52
C LEU A 24 -7.60 -3.92 -13.79
N ASP A 25 -7.09 -4.96 -14.44
CA ASP A 25 -5.73 -5.10 -14.99
C ASP A 25 -4.56 -4.99 -14.01
N GLY A 26 -4.17 -6.15 -13.48
CA GLY A 26 -2.92 -6.30 -12.74
C GLY A 26 -3.01 -5.83 -11.30
N MET A 27 -4.19 -5.89 -10.68
CA MET A 27 -4.44 -5.49 -9.30
C MET A 27 -3.99 -6.61 -8.35
N TYR A 28 -2.76 -6.53 -7.84
CA TYR A 28 -2.22 -7.46 -6.84
C TYR A 28 -2.56 -6.94 -5.44
N SER A 29 -2.12 -7.64 -4.39
CA SER A 29 -2.50 -7.33 -3.01
C SER A 29 -2.12 -5.91 -2.59
N GLY A 30 -2.76 -5.47 -1.53
CA GLY A 30 -2.61 -4.15 -0.93
C GLY A 30 -3.69 -3.90 0.11
N ASN A 31 -3.89 -2.65 0.51
CA ASN A 31 -4.88 -2.25 1.50
C ASN A 31 -5.69 -1.02 1.04
N CYS A 32 -6.66 -0.62 1.88
CA CYS A 32 -7.44 0.60 1.71
C CYS A 32 -7.39 1.43 3.01
N PHE A 33 -7.25 2.75 2.89
CA PHE A 33 -7.19 3.69 3.99
C PHE A 33 -7.88 5.01 3.63
N LEU A 34 -8.12 5.87 4.62
CA LEU A 34 -8.67 7.22 4.37
C LEU A 34 -7.53 8.20 4.13
N ASN A 35 -7.62 8.99 3.06
CA ASN A 35 -6.65 10.03 2.78
C ASN A 35 -6.93 11.32 3.58
N SER A 36 -6.14 12.38 3.35
CA SER A 36 -6.23 13.65 4.08
C SER A 36 -7.57 14.37 3.91
N ASP A 37 -8.30 14.07 2.84
CA ASP A 37 -9.63 14.61 2.55
C ASP A 37 -10.75 13.70 3.07
N GLY A 38 -10.41 12.61 3.77
CA GLY A 38 -11.36 11.62 4.26
C GLY A 38 -11.91 10.68 3.19
N VAL A 39 -11.27 10.63 2.01
CA VAL A 39 -11.72 9.79 0.88
C VAL A 39 -11.03 8.42 0.91
N PRO A 40 -11.77 7.31 0.78
CA PRO A 40 -11.20 5.97 0.65
C PRO A 40 -10.20 5.89 -0.51
N THR A 41 -9.01 5.39 -0.19
CA THR A 41 -7.87 5.30 -1.09
C THR A 41 -7.24 3.92 -0.98
N ILE A 42 -7.10 3.24 -2.11
CA ILE A 42 -6.44 1.95 -2.22
C ILE A 42 -4.95 2.16 -2.47
N CYS A 43 -4.12 1.48 -1.70
CA CYS A 43 -2.72 1.25 -2.03
C CYS A 43 -2.57 -0.20 -2.50
N TYR A 44 -2.02 -0.43 -3.69
CA TYR A 44 -1.97 -1.76 -4.30
C TYR A 44 -0.72 -1.96 -5.13
N HIS A 45 -0.32 -3.21 -5.35
CA HIS A 45 0.70 -3.50 -6.36
C HIS A 45 0.07 -3.64 -7.75
N GLN A 46 0.50 -2.83 -8.72
CA GLN A 46 0.09 -2.99 -10.11
C GLN A 46 1.14 -3.80 -10.88
N LYS A 47 0.74 -5.00 -11.35
CA LYS A 47 1.63 -5.90 -12.10
C LYS A 47 2.28 -5.20 -13.30
N GLY A 48 3.61 -5.22 -13.34
CA GLY A 48 4.40 -4.63 -14.42
C GLY A 48 4.55 -3.11 -14.34
N VAL A 49 4.01 -2.47 -13.29
CA VAL A 49 4.11 -1.02 -13.05
C VAL A 49 4.76 -0.74 -11.69
N GLY A 50 4.33 -1.41 -10.63
CA GLY A 50 4.81 -1.20 -9.25
C GLY A 50 3.68 -0.84 -8.28
N ASN A 51 4.03 -0.56 -7.03
CA ASN A 51 3.08 -0.07 -6.03
C ASN A 51 2.45 1.24 -6.48
N ALA A 52 1.13 1.37 -6.31
CA ALA A 52 0.29 2.40 -6.90
C ALA A 52 -0.88 2.76 -5.97
N MET A 53 -1.54 3.87 -6.28
CA MET A 53 -2.70 4.39 -5.56
C MET A 53 -3.92 4.56 -6.47
N ALA A 54 -5.12 4.32 -5.92
CA ALA A 54 -6.39 4.65 -6.55
C ALA A 54 -7.35 5.27 -5.52
N VAL A 55 -8.10 6.29 -5.91
CA VAL A 55 -9.00 7.04 -5.02
C VAL A 55 -10.45 6.77 -5.42
N ALA A 56 -11.33 6.56 -4.44
CA ALA A 56 -12.75 6.36 -4.67
C ALA A 56 -13.41 7.62 -5.26
N LEU A 57 -14.37 7.42 -6.17
CA LEU A 57 -15.12 8.50 -6.81
C LEU A 57 -16.57 8.61 -6.34
N ASP A 58 -17.05 7.62 -5.57
CA ASP A 58 -18.39 7.55 -5.02
C ASP A 58 -18.41 6.85 -3.66
N ASP A 59 -19.48 7.08 -2.90
CA ASP A 59 -19.65 6.55 -1.54
C ASP A 59 -19.92 5.03 -1.50
N ASP A 60 -20.38 4.46 -2.62
CA ASP A 60 -20.60 3.02 -2.73
C ASP A 60 -19.32 2.29 -3.14
N LEU A 61 -18.20 2.98 -3.38
CA LEU A 61 -16.88 2.43 -3.75
C LEU A 61 -16.90 1.62 -5.06
N ASN A 62 -17.76 1.98 -6.00
CA ASN A 62 -17.88 1.29 -7.28
C ASN A 62 -16.88 1.82 -8.32
N GLU A 63 -16.64 3.12 -8.31
CA GLU A 63 -15.81 3.84 -9.27
C GLU A 63 -14.51 4.31 -8.60
N TRP A 64 -13.40 4.14 -9.32
CA TRP A 64 -12.06 4.40 -8.81
C TRP A 64 -11.24 5.15 -9.85
N HIS A 65 -10.51 6.16 -9.40
CA HIS A 65 -9.52 6.89 -10.20
C HIS A 65 -8.11 6.46 -9.82
N LYS A 66 -7.41 5.75 -10.71
CA LYS A 66 -5.98 5.48 -10.58
C LYS A 66 -5.22 6.78 -10.77
N LEU A 67 -4.31 7.12 -9.85
CA LEU A 67 -3.54 8.36 -9.95
C LEU A 67 -2.66 8.37 -11.21
N GLU A 68 -2.63 9.50 -11.92
CA GLU A 68 -1.76 9.71 -13.08
C GLU A 68 -0.26 9.72 -12.71
N SER A 69 0.06 10.02 -11.44
CA SER A 69 1.42 10.01 -10.92
C SER A 69 1.95 8.61 -10.60
N ASN A 70 1.12 7.57 -10.69
CA ASN A 70 1.54 6.20 -10.43
C ASN A 70 2.73 5.77 -11.30
N PRO A 71 3.62 4.90 -10.78
CA PRO A 71 3.59 4.28 -9.46
C PRO A 71 4.15 5.17 -8.33
N ILE A 72 3.81 4.86 -7.08
CA ILE A 72 4.43 5.43 -5.87
C ILE A 72 5.82 4.82 -5.56
N THR A 73 6.28 3.89 -6.40
CA THR A 73 7.61 3.30 -6.25
C THR A 73 8.65 4.38 -6.53
N PRO A 74 9.54 4.71 -5.58
CA PRO A 74 10.55 5.73 -5.80
C PRO A 74 11.39 5.37 -7.05
N LYS A 75 11.68 6.38 -7.87
CA LYS A 75 12.57 6.21 -9.03
C LYS A 75 14.00 6.43 -8.55
N THR A 76 14.88 5.46 -8.79
CA THR A 76 16.30 5.57 -8.48
C THR A 76 17.14 5.19 -9.70
N GLU A 77 18.32 5.75 -9.81
CA GLU A 77 19.33 5.49 -10.84
C GLU A 77 20.57 4.82 -10.24
N GLU A 78 21.37 4.15 -11.07
CA GLU A 78 22.61 3.53 -10.63
C GLU A 78 23.56 4.60 -10.06
N GLY A 79 23.92 4.46 -8.78
CA GLY A 79 24.70 5.45 -8.03
C GLY A 79 23.90 6.18 -6.95
N ASP A 80 22.56 6.14 -6.99
CA ASP A 80 21.74 6.62 -5.88
C ASP A 80 21.94 5.74 -4.64
N GLU A 81 21.91 6.36 -3.46
CA GLU A 81 22.14 5.70 -2.17
C GLU A 81 21.27 4.45 -1.96
N HIS A 82 20.05 4.48 -2.50
CA HIS A 82 19.02 3.46 -2.31
C HIS A 82 18.70 2.66 -3.58
N HIS A 83 19.50 2.79 -4.64
CA HIS A 83 19.27 2.05 -5.87
C HIS A 83 19.30 0.53 -5.63
N GLY A 84 18.26 -0.16 -6.07
CA GLY A 84 18.11 -1.62 -5.91
C GLY A 84 17.92 -2.11 -4.48
N ARG A 85 17.67 -1.22 -3.51
CA ARG A 85 17.53 -1.61 -2.08
C ARG A 85 16.13 -2.05 -1.67
N TYR A 86 15.10 -1.46 -2.24
CA TYR A 86 13.72 -1.81 -1.91
C TYR A 86 13.08 -2.59 -3.05
N LYS A 87 12.17 -3.48 -2.64
CA LYS A 87 11.29 -4.19 -3.56
C LYS A 87 9.96 -3.47 -3.60
N SER A 88 9.14 -3.75 -4.60
CA SER A 88 7.84 -3.07 -4.79
C SER A 88 6.78 -4.13 -5.04
N TRP A 89 6.18 -4.62 -3.97
CA TRP A 89 4.95 -5.42 -3.98
C TRP A 89 4.26 -5.36 -2.62
N ASP A 90 3.03 -5.89 -2.59
CA ASP A 90 2.12 -6.00 -1.44
C ASP A 90 2.19 -4.81 -0.47
N PRO A 91 1.88 -3.59 -0.95
CA PRO A 91 2.04 -2.42 -0.14
C PRO A 91 0.98 -2.31 0.95
N PHE A 92 1.35 -1.69 2.07
CA PHE A 92 0.42 -1.24 3.09
C PHE A 92 0.54 0.28 3.25
N GLY A 93 -0.44 1.04 2.76
CA GLY A 93 -0.49 2.50 2.81
C GLY A 93 -1.28 3.04 4.01
N TRP A 94 -0.83 4.15 4.59
CA TRP A 94 -1.57 4.88 5.61
C TRP A 94 -1.22 6.37 5.61
N LEU A 95 -2.04 7.17 6.30
CA LEU A 95 -1.79 8.57 6.60
C LEU A 95 -1.49 8.71 8.10
N GLU A 96 -0.35 9.32 8.44
CA GLU A 96 0.00 9.68 9.80
C GLU A 96 0.28 11.19 9.87
N GLY A 97 -0.55 11.91 10.62
CA GLY A 97 -0.54 13.37 10.61
C GLY A 97 -0.84 13.93 9.21
N ASP A 98 0.14 14.59 8.62
CA ASP A 98 0.09 15.19 7.27
C ASP A 98 0.91 14.41 6.23
N THR A 99 1.42 13.23 6.60
CA THR A 99 2.37 12.48 5.78
C THR A 99 1.81 11.11 5.43
N TYR A 100 1.80 10.81 4.13
CA TYR A 100 1.48 9.47 3.63
C TYR A 100 2.69 8.56 3.73
N TYR A 101 2.45 7.32 4.14
CA TYR A 101 3.45 6.28 4.23
C TYR A 101 2.98 5.02 3.52
N ALA A 102 3.93 4.19 3.11
CA ALA A 102 3.68 2.85 2.60
C ALA A 102 4.81 1.89 3.03
N ILE A 103 4.43 0.73 3.56
CA ILE A 103 5.34 -0.42 3.67
C ILE A 103 5.39 -1.06 2.29
N PHE A 104 6.58 -1.36 1.79
CA PHE A 104 6.78 -2.19 0.62
C PHE A 104 7.22 -3.58 1.08
N GLY A 105 6.42 -4.60 0.78
CA GLY A 105 6.60 -5.95 1.30
C GLY A 105 7.79 -6.71 0.69
N GLY A 106 7.93 -7.96 1.13
CA GLY A 106 9.05 -8.82 0.78
C GLY A 106 10.11 -8.93 1.87
N GLY A 107 11.18 -9.67 1.58
CA GLY A 107 12.40 -9.66 2.40
C GLY A 107 13.10 -8.30 2.35
N HIS A 108 13.49 -7.78 3.53
CA HIS A 108 13.92 -6.40 3.78
C HIS A 108 12.85 -5.36 3.37
N PRO A 109 11.69 -5.37 4.04
CA PRO A 109 10.61 -4.45 3.73
C PRO A 109 11.05 -3.00 3.90
N GLY A 110 10.71 -2.16 2.92
CA GLY A 110 11.08 -0.74 2.90
C GLY A 110 9.93 0.17 3.31
N ILE A 111 10.24 1.36 3.82
CA ILE A 111 9.27 2.43 4.01
C ILE A 111 9.44 3.48 2.93
N ALA A 112 8.35 3.80 2.24
CA ALA A 112 8.25 4.97 1.38
C ALA A 112 7.29 5.99 2.01
N LYS A 113 7.53 7.30 1.77
CA LYS A 113 6.64 8.36 2.23
C LYS A 113 6.52 9.52 1.25
N SER A 114 5.43 10.27 1.36
CA SER A 114 5.18 11.50 0.60
C SER A 114 4.28 12.45 1.39
N PRO A 115 4.45 13.79 1.30
CA PRO A 115 3.49 14.74 1.88
C PRO A 115 2.16 14.81 1.10
N THR A 116 2.11 14.33 -0.15
CA THR A 116 0.87 14.29 -0.96
C THR A 116 0.74 12.95 -1.68
N LEU A 117 -0.50 12.51 -1.96
CA LEU A 117 -0.74 11.24 -2.66
C LEU A 117 -0.12 11.22 -4.06
N ASP A 118 -0.25 12.33 -4.78
CA ASP A 118 0.19 12.51 -6.16
C ASP A 118 1.65 12.99 -6.32
N GLY A 119 2.33 13.23 -5.19
CA GLY A 119 3.67 13.79 -5.14
C GLY A 119 4.78 12.76 -5.30
N GLU A 120 6.01 13.22 -5.06
CA GLU A 120 7.20 12.39 -5.07
C GLU A 120 7.25 11.52 -3.80
N TRP A 121 7.21 10.21 -3.99
CA TRP A 121 7.42 9.23 -2.92
C TRP A 121 8.91 8.91 -2.78
N ARG A 122 9.39 8.95 -1.53
CA ARG A 122 10.79 8.70 -1.20
C ARG A 122 10.94 7.53 -0.27
N TYR A 123 11.89 6.64 -0.56
CA TYR A 123 12.34 5.63 0.38
C TYR A 123 13.05 6.30 1.57
N VAL A 124 12.75 5.86 2.79
CA VAL A 124 13.28 6.45 4.03
C VAL A 124 13.94 5.45 4.97
N GLY A 125 14.17 4.23 4.49
CA GLY A 125 14.83 3.17 5.25
C GLY A 125 14.02 1.87 5.28
N ASP A 126 14.65 0.84 5.82
CA ASP A 126 14.01 -0.44 6.05
C ASP A 126 13.05 -0.33 7.24
N LEU A 127 11.92 -1.02 7.17
CA LEU A 127 10.94 -1.10 8.26
C LEU A 127 11.61 -1.65 9.53
N PHE A 128 12.49 -2.64 9.39
CA PHE A 128 13.32 -3.15 10.48
C PHE A 128 14.73 -2.58 10.40
N ALA A 129 15.02 -1.59 11.24
CA ALA A 129 16.37 -1.06 11.39
C ALA A 129 17.35 -2.07 12.04
N HIS A 130 16.82 -3.05 12.77
CA HIS A 130 17.55 -4.13 13.42
C HIS A 130 16.66 -5.36 13.54
N GLY A 131 17.28 -6.53 13.76
CA GLY A 131 16.53 -7.77 13.94
C GLY A 131 15.63 -7.70 15.17
N VAL A 132 14.41 -8.21 15.04
CA VAL A 132 13.49 -8.39 16.16
C VAL A 132 13.78 -9.76 16.78
N GLU A 133 13.84 -9.85 18.11
CA GLU A 133 14.09 -11.12 18.78
C GLU A 133 13.05 -12.17 18.36
N GLY A 134 13.52 -13.30 17.83
CA GLY A 134 12.66 -14.38 17.33
C GLY A 134 12.17 -14.22 15.88
N VAL A 135 12.55 -13.15 15.18
CA VAL A 135 12.20 -12.91 13.77
C VAL A 135 13.47 -12.70 12.95
N SER A 136 13.56 -13.37 11.79
CA SER A 136 14.69 -13.18 10.88
C SER A 136 14.67 -11.78 10.26
N LEU A 137 15.84 -11.20 10.02
CA LEU A 137 15.94 -9.98 9.18
C LEU A 137 15.54 -10.23 7.72
N ASP A 138 15.60 -11.49 7.29
CA ASP A 138 15.24 -11.95 5.95
C ASP A 138 13.78 -12.45 5.89
N GLU A 139 12.99 -12.24 6.96
CA GLU A 139 11.58 -12.63 6.98
C GLU A 139 10.81 -11.93 5.85
N ASP A 140 9.92 -12.67 5.19
CA ASP A 140 9.09 -12.13 4.13
C ASP A 140 7.89 -11.40 4.73
N VAL A 141 7.95 -10.07 4.73
CA VAL A 141 6.86 -9.20 5.24
C VAL A 141 5.94 -8.79 4.08
N SER A 142 5.50 -9.76 3.29
CA SER A 142 4.47 -9.56 2.28
C SER A 142 3.09 -9.54 2.94
N CYS A 143 2.16 -8.74 2.39
CA CYS A 143 0.82 -8.52 2.94
C CYS A 143 0.81 -7.97 4.37
N ALA A 144 1.73 -7.04 4.67
CA ALA A 144 1.81 -6.39 5.97
C ALA A 144 0.48 -5.74 6.39
N ASP A 145 0.17 -5.79 7.68
CA ASP A 145 -0.90 -5.01 8.30
C ASP A 145 -0.37 -4.32 9.57
N LEU A 146 -0.42 -2.99 9.60
CA LEU A 146 0.09 -2.17 10.70
C LEU A 146 -1.07 -1.44 11.39
N PHE A 147 -1.30 -1.76 12.66
CA PHE A 147 -2.39 -1.17 13.44
C PHE A 147 -2.04 -1.03 14.93
N LYS A 148 -2.83 -0.22 15.64
CA LYS A 148 -2.71 -0.07 17.10
C LYS A 148 -3.57 -1.11 17.81
N LEU A 149 -2.99 -1.79 18.81
CA LEU A 149 -3.73 -2.62 19.76
C LEU A 149 -3.43 -2.14 21.19
N GLY A 150 -4.36 -1.36 21.75
CA GLY A 150 -4.13 -0.66 23.01
C GLY A 150 -3.09 0.44 22.85
N ASP A 151 -2.02 0.39 23.63
CA ASP A 151 -0.90 1.33 23.60
C ASP A 151 0.27 0.87 22.72
N LYS A 152 0.10 -0.20 21.94
CA LYS A 152 1.15 -0.82 21.13
C LYS A 152 0.87 -0.73 19.64
N ASP A 153 1.93 -0.53 18.88
CA ASP A 153 1.96 -0.81 17.44
C ASP A 153 2.12 -2.31 17.23
N VAL A 154 1.28 -2.86 16.34
CA VAL A 154 1.30 -4.26 15.93
C VAL A 154 1.49 -4.30 14.43
N LEU A 155 2.53 -5.03 14.00
CA LEU A 155 2.76 -5.42 12.63
C LEU A 155 2.41 -6.91 12.51
N LEU A 156 1.52 -7.24 11.57
CA LEU A 156 1.12 -8.60 11.22
C LEU A 156 1.58 -8.94 9.79
#